data_AF-A0A3A4QMG3-F1
#
_entry.id   AF-A0A3A4QMG3-F1
#
_cell.length_a   1.000
_cell.length_b   1.000
_cell.length_c   1.000
_cell.angle_alpha   90.00
_cell.angle_beta   90.00
_cell.angle_gamma   90.00
#
_symmetry.space_group_name_H-M   'P 1'
#
loop_
_entity.id
_entity.type
_entity.pdbx_description
1 polymer ?
#
loop_
_entity_poly.entity_id
_entity_poly.type
_entity_poly.pdbx_seq_one_letter_code
_entity_poly.pdbx_strand_id
1 'polypeptide(L)' 'MHTFANPHGIVFEIGCFKSADGCDPIGPSSIEFCWFPGYCWQITECRFCQTHLGWIFSSNHNDSFFGLIIDRLILPDGV' A
#
# COMPACT_ATOMS: atom_id res chain seq x y z
N MET A 1 11.13 2.59 -3.93
CA MET A 1 10.09 3.61 -4.19
C MET A 1 9.52 3.40 -5.57
N HIS A 2 8.23 3.65 -5.73
CA HIS A 2 7.54 3.63 -7.02
C HIS A 2 6.56 4.80 -7.11
N THR A 3 6.30 5.29 -8.31
CA THR A 3 5.31 6.33 -8.57
C THR A 3 4.26 5.78 -9.51
N PHE A 4 2.99 5.80 -9.08
CA PHE A 4 1.87 5.26 -9.86
C PHE A 4 0.70 6.22 -9.87
N ALA A 5 -0.13 6.14 -10.92
CA ALA A 5 -1.42 6.81 -10.97
C ALA A 5 -2.55 5.79 -10.80
N ASN A 6 -3.58 6.13 -10.04
CA ASN A 6 -4.82 5.35 -10.02
C ASN A 6 -5.70 5.68 -11.25
N PRO A 7 -6.82 4.97 -11.47
CA PRO A 7 -7.71 5.19 -12.63
C PRO A 7 -8.31 6.60 -12.71
N HIS A 8 -8.34 7.33 -11.60
CA HIS A 8 -8.84 8.69 -11.51
C HIS A 8 -7.73 9.74 -11.75
N GLY A 9 -6.52 9.31 -12.09
CA GLY A 9 -5.37 10.19 -12.35
C GLY A 9 -4.67 10.71 -11.10
N ILE A 10 -5.00 10.21 -9.90
CA ILE A 10 -4.32 10.59 -8.66
C ILE A 10 -2.98 9.86 -8.61
N VAL A 11 -1.89 10.62 -8.49
CA VAL A 11 -0.52 10.12 -8.43
C VAL A 11 -0.12 9.88 -6.97
N PHE A 12 0.50 8.71 -6.72
CA PHE A 12 1.05 8.34 -5.43
C PHE A 12 2.52 7.97 -5.59
N GLU A 13 3.37 8.53 -4.74
CA GLU A 13 4.67 7.95 -4.44
C GLU A 13 4.51 6.94 -3.30
N ILE A 14 4.94 5.71 -3.53
CA ILE A 14 4.83 4.62 -2.56
C ILE A 14 6.18 3.97 -2.26
N GLY A 15 6.39 3.66 -0.98
CA GLY A 15 7.45 2.78 -0.51
C GLY A 15 6.93 1.36 -0.33
N CYS A 16 7.77 0.37 -0.64
CA CYS A 16 7.45 -1.04 -0.45
C CYS A 16 8.10 -1.55 0.84
N PHE A 17 7.28 -2.08 1.75
CA PHE A 17 7.69 -2.53 3.07
C PHE A 17 7.26 -3.98 3.29
N LYS A 18 8.13 -4.77 3.91
CA LYS A 18 7.82 -6.18 4.22
C LYS A 18 6.74 -6.32 5.31
N SER A 19 6.69 -5.36 6.25
CA SER A 19 5.73 -5.35 7.36
C SER A 19 5.26 -3.93 7.65
N ALA A 20 4.04 -3.81 8.20
CA ALA A 20 3.44 -2.56 8.62
C ALA A 20 2.45 -2.79 9.78
N ASP A 21 2.97 -3.05 10.98
CA ASP A 21 2.17 -3.53 12.13
C ASP A 21 1.10 -2.54 12.62
N GLY A 22 1.27 -1.24 12.29
CA GLY A 22 0.31 -0.17 12.58
C GLY A 22 -0.78 0.02 11.52
N CYS A 23 -0.81 -0.84 10.50
CA CYS A 23 -1.75 -0.78 9.38
C CYS A 23 -2.74 -1.94 9.44
N ASP A 24 -4.03 -1.66 9.25
CA ASP A 24 -5.08 -2.66 9.15
C ASP A 24 -5.64 -2.71 7.71
N PRO A 25 -5.73 -3.88 7.07
CA PRO A 25 -6.39 -4.02 5.78
C PRO A 25 -7.91 -3.85 5.92
N ILE A 26 -8.54 -3.14 4.98
CA ILE A 26 -9.99 -2.90 4.97
C ILE A 26 -10.62 -3.25 3.61
N GLY A 27 -11.87 -3.71 3.64
CA GLY A 27 -12.61 -4.07 2.42
C GLY A 27 -12.14 -5.37 1.75
N PRO A 28 -12.67 -5.71 0.56
CA PRO A 28 -12.22 -6.88 -0.20
C PRO A 28 -10.90 -6.63 -0.91
N SER A 29 -10.16 -7.70 -1.20
CA SER A 29 -9.04 -7.64 -2.13
C SER A 29 -9.52 -7.47 -3.58
N SER A 30 -8.70 -6.81 -4.41
CA SER A 30 -8.99 -6.52 -5.81
C SER A 30 -7.77 -6.74 -6.69
N ILE A 31 -7.99 -7.18 -7.92
CA ILE A 31 -6.98 -7.22 -8.99
C ILE A 31 -7.09 -6.02 -9.93
N GLU A 32 -8.15 -5.22 -9.78
CA GLU A 32 -8.47 -4.12 -10.68
C GLU A 32 -7.40 -3.04 -10.60
N PHE A 33 -6.79 -2.66 -11.73
CA PHE A 33 -5.69 -1.69 -11.76
C PHE A 33 -4.56 -1.97 -10.76
N CYS A 34 -4.28 -3.24 -10.49
CA CYS A 34 -3.14 -3.60 -9.66
C CYS A 34 -1.83 -3.15 -10.31
N TRP A 35 -1.03 -2.38 -9.59
CA TRP A 35 0.26 -1.88 -10.07
C TRP A 35 1.36 -2.94 -10.10
N PHE A 36 1.19 -4.03 -9.35
CA PHE A 36 2.17 -5.11 -9.23
C PHE A 36 1.60 -6.40 -9.85
N PRO A 37 2.08 -6.80 -11.04
CA PRO A 37 1.62 -8.02 -11.71
C PRO A 37 1.77 -9.25 -10.82
N GLY A 38 0.74 -10.10 -10.77
CA GLY A 38 0.71 -11.31 -9.94
C GLY A 38 0.22 -11.10 -8.50
N TYR A 39 -0.11 -9.87 -8.11
CA TYR A 39 -0.68 -9.55 -6.81
C TYR A 39 -2.13 -9.07 -6.93
N CYS A 40 -2.91 -9.26 -5.87
CA CYS A 40 -4.11 -8.46 -5.58
C CYS A 40 -3.76 -7.42 -4.51
N TRP A 41 -4.53 -6.34 -4.45
CA TRP A 41 -4.37 -5.30 -3.45
C TRP A 41 -5.60 -5.16 -2.58
N GLN A 42 -5.41 -4.70 -1.35
CA GLN A 42 -6.46 -4.27 -0.45
C GLN A 42 -6.03 -2.95 0.19
N ILE A 43 -6.97 -2.02 0.39
CA ILE A 43 -6.68 -0.76 1.06
C ILE A 43 -6.22 -1.06 2.48
N THR A 44 -5.24 -0.30 2.97
CA THR A 44 -4.85 -0.34 4.37
C THR A 44 -4.87 1.04 5.01
N GLU A 45 -5.36 1.09 6.24
CA GLU A 45 -5.51 2.31 7.03
C GLU A 45 -4.67 2.23 8.30
N CYS A 46 -4.33 3.39 8.86
CA CYS A 46 -3.74 3.46 10.19
C CYS A 46 -4.72 2.88 11.21
N ARG A 47 -4.29 1.87 11.97
CA ARG A 47 -5.09 1.23 13.03
C ARG A 47 -5.68 2.22 14.04
N PHE A 48 -5.00 3.35 14.28
CA PHE A 48 -5.42 4.33 15.28
C PHE A 48 -6.37 5.40 14.73
N CYS A 49 -5.98 6.05 13.63
CA CYS A 49 -6.73 7.22 13.12
C CYS A 49 -7.54 6.94 11.84
N GLN A 50 -7.52 5.71 11.32
CA GLN A 50 -8.23 5.30 10.09
C GLN A 50 -7.82 6.07 8.83
N THR A 51 -6.74 6.85 8.88
CA THR A 51 -6.18 7.46 7.68
C THR A 51 -5.72 6.37 6.73
N HIS A 52 -6.17 6.41 5.48
CA HIS A 52 -5.63 5.57 4.40
C HIS A 52 -4.11 5.76 4.31
N LEU A 53 -3.33 4.70 4.52
CA LEU A 53 -1.86 4.77 4.46
C LEU A 53 -1.30 4.11 3.20
N GLY A 54 -2.08 3.26 2.53
CA GLY A 54 -1.72 2.68 1.24
C GLY A 54 -2.44 1.36 1.03
N TRP A 55 -1.69 0.36 0.55
CA TRP A 55 -2.25 -0.94 0.19
C TRP A 55 -1.38 -2.10 0.69
N ILE A 56 -2.01 -3.21 1.04
CA ILE A 56 -1.32 -4.51 1.13
C ILE A 56 -1.48 -5.23 -0.20
N PHE A 57 -0.37 -5.72 -0.74
CA PHE A 57 -0.32 -6.54 -1.95
C PHE A 57 -0.04 -7.98 -1.55
N SER A 58 -0.88 -8.90 -2.02
CA SER A 58 -0.79 -10.34 -1.70
C SER A 58 -0.80 -11.16 -2.98
N SER A 59 0.08 -12.15 -3.08
CA SER A 59 0.13 -13.11 -4.19
C SER A 59 -0.40 -14.48 -3.78
N ASN A 60 -0.69 -15.32 -4.78
CA ASN A 60 -1.08 -16.72 -4.56
C ASN A 60 0.08 -17.61 -4.06
N HIS A 61 1.30 -17.08 -3.98
CA HIS A 61 2.50 -17.79 -3.52
C HIS A 61 2.83 -17.54 -2.04
N ASN A 62 1.85 -17.07 -1.26
CA ASN A 62 2.01 -16.74 0.15
C ASN A 62 3.09 -15.66 0.41
N ASP A 63 3.28 -14.78 -0.58
CA ASP A 63 4.11 -13.58 -0.48
C ASP A 63 3.23 -12.34 -0.42
N SER A 64 3.62 -11.39 0.42
CA SER A 64 2.93 -10.12 0.59
C SER A 64 3.86 -9.01 1.02
N PHE A 65 3.48 -7.78 0.68
CA PHE A 65 4.17 -6.57 1.08
C PHE A 65 3.18 -5.40 1.14
N PHE A 66 3.57 -4.33 1.81
CA PHE A 66 2.80 -3.09 1.89
C PHE A 66 3.38 -2.05 0.93
N GLY A 67 2.54 -1.44 0.13
CA GLY A 67 2.84 -0.21 -0.60
C GLY A 67 2.24 0.98 0.14
N LEU A 68 3.05 1.72 0.90
CA LEU A 68 2.58 2.84 1.73
C LEU A 68 2.91 4.18 1.06
N ILE A 69 1.98 5.13 1.14
CA ILE A 69 2.07 6.47 0.54
C ILE A 69 3.09 7.29 1.32
N ILE A 70 4.18 7.69 0.66
CA ILE A 70 5.32 8.36 1.32
C ILE A 70 4.91 9.67 1.99
N ASP A 71 4.08 10.47 1.32
CA ASP A 71 3.59 11.76 1.85
C ASP A 71 2.75 11.63 3.13
N ARG A 72 2.38 10.40 3.52
CA ARG A 72 1.61 10.10 4.74
C ARG A 72 2.45 9.49 5.85
N LEU A 73 3.76 9.35 5.65
CA LEU A 73 4.68 8.78 6.62
C LEU A 73 5.66 9.83 7.13
N ILE A 74 6.02 9.71 8.40
CA ILE A 74 7.19 10.38 8.96
C ILE A 74 8.32 9.35 8.89
N LEU A 75 9.25 9.56 7.97
CA LEU A 75 10.44 8.72 7.85
C LEU A 75 11.51 9.23 8.82
N PRO A 76 12.31 8.34 9.42
CA PRO A 76 13.46 8.76 10.21
C PRO A 76 14.44 9.54 9.33
N ASP A 77 15.11 10.53 9.92
CA ASP A 77 16.10 11.34 9.21
C ASP A 77 17.21 10.47 8.61
N GLY A 78 17.54 10.70 7.34
CA GLY A 78 18.71 10.11 6.67
C GLY A 78 18.51 8.75 5.98
N VAL A 79 17.27 8.38 5.67
CA VAL A 79 16.94 7.32 4.68
C VAL A 79 16.76 7.93 3.29
#